data_AF-A0A6P6EQZ1-F1
#
_entry.id   AF-A0A6P6EQZ1-F1
#
_cell.length_a   1.000
_cell.length_b   1.000
_cell.length_c   1.000
_cell.angle_alpha   90.00
_cell.angle_beta   90.00
_cell.angle_gamma   90.00
#
_symmetry.space_group_name_H-M   'P 1'
#
loop_
_entity.id
_entity.type
_entity.pdbx_description
1 polymer ?
#
loop_
_entity_poly.entity_id
_entity_poly.type
_entity_poly.pdbx_seq_one_letter_code
_entity_poly.pdbx_strand_id
1 'polypeptide(L)'
;MAEVESLLHKFGQDAQRIEDSVLIGCSEQHEAWFALDLGLNSSFSTHASLPKSEVETELQGSFIELRKAIFQLNSMDSSLLFTAQALLRWHDGHQFCSKSGQPTRKNIAGSKRVCPSNNIIYYPQMAPVVITLVSDGTRCLLARQSSFPKGMYSALAGFCDIGENMEEAVRREVAEEVGLEVENMQFSASQHWPFPNSSLMIACHATVKPGQTEIQVNLRELEAAAWFSYDEIATALRKKGTYIQQQNEAFPFLLPPKLAIAHQLIQEWVEKQTCASLPA
;
A
#
# COMPACT_ATOMS: atom_id res chain seq x y z
N MET A 1 4.02 -18.07 21.17
CA MET A 1 3.02 -19.17 21.23
C MET A 1 2.30 -19.17 22.57
N ALA A 2 2.99 -19.37 23.70
CA ALA A 2 2.36 -19.41 25.04
C ALA A 2 1.51 -18.17 25.39
N GLU A 3 1.92 -16.97 24.99
CA GLU A 3 1.15 -15.73 25.23
C GLU A 3 -0.16 -15.70 24.43
N VAL A 4 -0.14 -16.12 23.16
CA VAL A 4 -1.33 -16.22 22.30
C VAL A 4 -2.26 -17.33 22.79
N GLU A 5 -1.72 -18.48 23.20
CA GLU A 5 -2.49 -19.58 23.81
C GLU A 5 -3.17 -19.12 25.09
N SER A 6 -2.44 -18.41 25.96
CA SER A 6 -3.00 -17.82 27.19
C SER A 6 -4.11 -16.82 26.88
N LEU A 7 -3.92 -15.96 25.87
CA LEU A 7 -4.92 -15.00 25.42
C LEU A 7 -6.18 -15.71 24.90
N LEU A 8 -6.03 -16.70 24.02
CA LEU A 8 -7.14 -17.47 23.46
C LEU A 8 -7.91 -18.22 24.56
N HIS A 9 -7.19 -18.90 25.46
CA HIS A 9 -7.79 -19.60 26.59
C HIS A 9 -8.55 -18.65 27.52
N LYS A 10 -7.99 -17.46 27.81
CA LYS A 10 -8.63 -16.44 28.64
C LYS A 10 -9.99 -15.99 28.08
N PHE A 11 -10.13 -15.97 26.77
CA PHE A 11 -11.38 -15.62 26.08
C PHE A 11 -12.22 -16.81 25.65
N GLY A 12 -11.97 -18.00 26.21
CA GLY A 12 -12.76 -19.21 25.93
C GLY A 12 -12.66 -19.69 24.48
N GLN A 13 -11.59 -19.33 23.77
CA GLN A 13 -11.33 -19.78 22.40
C GLN A 13 -10.52 -21.08 22.40
N ASP A 14 -10.78 -21.91 21.40
CA ASP A 14 -9.98 -23.12 21.18
C ASP A 14 -8.54 -22.74 20.78
N ALA A 15 -7.56 -23.36 21.44
CA ALA A 15 -6.15 -23.23 21.10
C ALA A 15 -5.86 -23.69 19.66
N GLN A 16 -6.71 -24.54 19.06
CA GLN A 16 -6.63 -24.91 17.64
C GLN A 16 -6.72 -23.71 16.69
N ARG A 17 -7.27 -22.55 17.10
CA ARG A 17 -7.24 -21.32 16.30
C ARG A 17 -5.84 -20.86 15.92
N ILE A 18 -4.81 -21.32 16.64
CA ILE A 18 -3.42 -21.05 16.29
C ILE A 18 -3.06 -21.67 14.93
N GLU A 19 -3.70 -22.77 14.54
CA GLU A 19 -3.51 -23.37 13.21
C GLU A 19 -4.00 -22.46 12.08
N ASP A 20 -4.85 -21.46 12.38
CA ASP A 20 -5.28 -20.45 11.40
C ASP A 20 -4.22 -19.38 11.14
N SER A 21 -3.20 -19.28 12.00
CA SER A 21 -2.11 -18.32 11.82
C SER A 21 -1.30 -18.53 10.54
N VAL A 22 -0.68 -17.47 10.04
CA VAL A 22 0.18 -17.49 8.85
C VAL A 22 1.58 -17.07 9.21
N LEU A 23 2.58 -17.76 8.64
CA LEU A 23 3.98 -17.36 8.79
C LEU A 23 4.20 -16.08 7.97
N ILE A 24 4.65 -15.01 8.63
CA ILE A 24 4.87 -13.69 8.00
C ILE A 24 6.35 -13.32 7.89
N GLY A 25 7.23 -14.02 8.60
CA GLY A 25 8.65 -13.72 8.59
C GLY A 25 9.44 -14.61 9.54
N CYS A 26 10.75 -14.40 9.51
CA CYS A 26 11.70 -15.04 10.41
C CYS A 26 12.79 -14.02 10.74
N SER A 27 13.15 -13.89 12.01
CA SER A 27 14.24 -13.02 12.43
C SER A 27 15.60 -13.57 11.98
N GLU A 28 16.66 -12.74 12.05
CA GLU A 28 18.04 -13.18 11.82
C GLU A 28 18.48 -14.27 12.82
N GLN A 29 17.84 -14.34 13.98
CA GLN A 29 18.06 -15.34 15.03
C GLN A 29 17.19 -16.60 14.83
N HIS A 30 16.55 -16.76 13.68
CA HIS A 30 15.68 -17.89 13.34
C HIS A 30 14.39 -17.98 14.16
N GLU A 31 13.89 -16.86 14.67
CA GLU A 31 12.59 -16.82 15.34
C GLU A 31 11.48 -16.57 14.32
N ALA A 32 10.53 -17.51 14.22
CA ALA A 32 9.41 -17.41 13.31
C ALA A 32 8.35 -16.43 13.85
N TRP A 33 7.87 -15.54 12.97
CA TRP A 33 6.79 -14.60 13.27
C TRP A 33 5.51 -15.00 12.55
N PHE A 34 4.40 -14.95 13.28
CA PHE A 34 3.09 -15.36 12.79
C PHE A 34 2.07 -14.24 12.94
N ALA A 35 1.12 -14.18 12.00
CA ALA A 35 -0.07 -13.34 12.11
C ALA A 35 -1.31 -14.19 12.30
N LEU A 36 -2.20 -13.74 13.19
CA LEU A 36 -3.47 -14.40 13.50
C LEU A 36 -4.58 -13.36 13.46
N ASP A 37 -5.65 -13.66 12.72
CA ASP A 37 -6.87 -12.85 12.77
C ASP A 37 -7.69 -13.21 14.01
N LEU A 38 -7.90 -12.22 14.87
CA LEU A 38 -8.66 -12.36 16.10
C LEU A 38 -10.19 -12.24 15.88
N GLY A 39 -10.64 -11.79 14.70
CA GLY A 39 -12.05 -11.71 14.34
C GLY A 39 -12.83 -10.63 15.10
N LEU A 40 -12.17 -9.54 15.48
CA LEU A 40 -12.72 -8.51 16.39
C LEU A 40 -13.98 -7.81 15.88
N ASN A 41 -14.24 -7.84 14.56
CA ASN A 41 -15.34 -7.10 13.92
C ASN A 41 -16.19 -7.96 12.96
N SER A 42 -15.96 -9.27 12.86
CA SER A 42 -16.62 -10.07 11.82
C SER A 42 -17.97 -10.62 12.30
N SER A 43 -19.05 -10.22 11.63
CA SER A 43 -20.33 -10.94 11.65
C SER A 43 -20.30 -12.23 10.82
N PHE A 44 -19.20 -12.47 10.09
CA PHE A 44 -19.05 -13.52 9.07
C PHE A 44 -17.89 -14.50 9.32
N SER A 45 -17.08 -14.32 10.36
CA SER A 45 -16.11 -15.36 10.74
C SER A 45 -16.87 -16.53 11.34
N THR A 46 -16.48 -17.74 10.95
CA THR A 46 -16.93 -18.99 11.56
C THR A 46 -16.48 -19.14 13.01
N HIS A 47 -15.60 -18.26 13.51
CA HIS A 47 -15.07 -18.28 14.88
C HIS A 47 -15.64 -17.12 15.70
N ALA A 48 -15.90 -17.39 16.98
CA ALA A 48 -16.42 -16.41 17.93
C ALA A 48 -15.52 -15.15 17.99
N SER A 49 -16.13 -14.00 17.72
CA SER A 49 -15.47 -12.70 17.76
C SER A 49 -15.01 -12.39 19.18
N LEU A 50 -13.72 -12.09 19.35
CA LEU A 50 -13.21 -11.60 20.62
C LEU A 50 -13.72 -10.18 20.88
N PRO A 51 -14.24 -9.85 22.09
CA PRO A 51 -14.68 -8.51 22.40
C PRO A 51 -13.51 -7.53 22.34
N LYS A 52 -13.56 -6.59 21.38
CA LYS A 52 -12.48 -5.61 21.13
C LYS A 52 -11.96 -4.95 22.42
N SER A 53 -12.86 -4.46 23.28
CA SER A 53 -12.51 -3.75 24.51
C SER A 53 -11.75 -4.60 25.52
N GLU A 54 -12.04 -5.90 25.58
CA GLU A 54 -11.37 -6.81 26.52
C GLU A 54 -9.96 -7.14 26.04
N VAL A 55 -9.79 -7.34 24.72
CA VAL A 55 -8.46 -7.55 24.12
C VAL A 55 -7.59 -6.30 24.25
N GLU A 56 -8.16 -5.11 24.05
CA GLU A 56 -7.47 -3.83 24.26
C GLU A 56 -6.99 -3.67 25.71
N THR A 57 -7.85 -4.02 26.68
CA THR A 57 -7.51 -3.97 28.10
C THR A 57 -6.38 -4.94 28.45
N GLU A 58 -6.45 -6.16 27.92
CA GLU A 58 -5.44 -7.19 28.21
C GLU A 58 -4.07 -6.85 27.61
N LEU A 59 -4.06 -6.38 26.37
CA LEU A 59 -2.83 -6.00 25.66
C LEU A 59 -2.32 -4.60 26.05
N GLN A 60 -3.01 -3.90 26.95
CA GLN A 60 -2.71 -2.52 27.36
C GLN A 60 -2.54 -1.58 26.16
N GLY A 61 -3.42 -1.73 25.17
CA GLY A 61 -3.28 -1.09 23.86
C GLY A 61 -4.62 -0.70 23.24
N SER A 62 -4.59 -0.21 22.01
CA SER A 62 -5.78 0.11 21.23
C SER A 62 -5.62 -0.36 19.79
N PHE A 63 -6.72 -0.79 19.16
CA PHE A 63 -6.69 -1.13 17.74
C PHE A 63 -6.91 0.10 16.87
N ILE A 64 -5.98 0.30 15.95
CA ILE A 64 -6.04 1.33 14.91
C ILE A 64 -6.12 0.67 13.53
N GLU A 65 -6.89 1.27 12.62
CA GLU A 65 -6.89 0.88 11.21
C GLU A 65 -5.48 0.98 10.63
N LEU A 66 -4.98 -0.12 10.03
CA LEU A 66 -3.59 -0.18 9.58
C LEU A 66 -3.25 0.94 8.59
N ARG A 67 -4.18 1.32 7.70
CA ARG A 67 -4.00 2.45 6.78
C ARG A 67 -3.75 3.79 7.50
N LYS A 68 -4.35 4.01 8.68
CA LYS A 68 -4.09 5.19 9.52
C LYS A 68 -2.78 5.04 10.29
N ALA A 69 -2.43 3.81 10.70
CA ALA A 69 -1.19 3.53 11.41
C ALA A 69 0.06 3.80 10.56
N ILE A 70 0.00 3.71 9.23
CA ILE A 70 1.12 4.04 8.31
C ILE A 70 1.71 5.43 8.58
N PHE A 71 0.93 6.38 9.08
CA PHE A 71 1.43 7.72 9.43
C PHE A 71 2.29 7.76 10.71
N GLN A 72 2.31 6.67 11.48
CA GLN A 72 2.96 6.55 12.79
C GLN A 72 4.01 5.42 12.82
N LEU A 73 3.91 4.45 11.91
CA LEU A 73 4.79 3.28 11.86
C LEU A 73 6.21 3.62 11.38
N ASN A 74 7.19 2.87 11.87
CA ASN A 74 8.55 2.82 11.34
C ASN A 74 8.66 1.80 10.19
N SER A 75 9.81 1.77 9.49
CA SER A 75 10.00 0.95 8.29
C SER A 75 10.05 -0.56 8.55
N MET A 76 10.72 -1.02 9.61
CA MET A 76 10.88 -2.45 9.90
C MET A 76 9.54 -3.11 10.22
N ASP A 77 8.76 -2.50 11.12
CA ASP A 77 7.45 -3.03 11.53
C ASP A 77 6.43 -3.01 10.37
N SER A 78 6.53 -2.04 9.46
CA SER A 78 5.58 -1.89 8.36
C SER A 78 5.58 -3.08 7.40
N SER A 79 6.74 -3.67 7.08
CA SER A 79 6.86 -4.79 6.13
C SER A 79 6.14 -6.04 6.62
N LEU A 80 6.28 -6.35 7.92
CA LEU A 80 5.62 -7.47 8.59
C LEU A 80 4.12 -7.25 8.65
N LEU A 81 3.69 -6.04 9.02
CA LEU A 81 2.27 -5.69 9.09
C LEU A 81 1.61 -5.75 7.70
N PHE A 82 2.31 -5.33 6.65
CA PHE A 82 1.79 -5.39 5.27
C PHE A 82 1.65 -6.84 4.79
N THR A 83 2.64 -7.68 5.12
CA THR A 83 2.59 -9.12 4.84
C THR A 83 1.44 -9.80 5.58
N ALA A 84 1.31 -9.53 6.89
CA ALA A 84 0.22 -10.03 7.72
C ALA A 84 -1.15 -9.64 7.15
N GLN A 85 -1.35 -8.34 6.86
CA GLN A 85 -2.60 -7.83 6.34
C GLN A 85 -2.98 -8.48 5.00
N ALA A 86 -2.02 -8.62 4.08
CA ALA A 86 -2.27 -9.19 2.77
C ALA A 86 -2.56 -10.69 2.82
N LEU A 87 -1.79 -11.47 3.61
CA LEU A 87 -2.00 -12.92 3.72
C LEU A 87 -3.31 -13.26 4.43
N LEU A 88 -3.62 -12.57 5.53
CA LEU A 88 -4.87 -12.80 6.26
C LEU A 88 -6.09 -12.49 5.38
N ARG A 89 -6.10 -11.34 4.70
CA ARG A 89 -7.19 -10.99 3.78
C ARG A 89 -7.27 -11.91 2.57
N TRP A 90 -6.13 -12.36 2.05
CA TRP A 90 -6.12 -13.31 0.95
C TRP A 90 -6.78 -14.64 1.37
N HIS A 91 -6.44 -15.16 2.55
CA HIS A 91 -7.08 -16.38 3.04
C HIS A 91 -8.57 -16.25 3.29
N ASP A 92 -9.01 -15.12 3.84
CA ASP A 92 -10.42 -14.81 4.03
C ASP A 92 -11.19 -14.84 2.70
N GLY A 93 -10.62 -14.22 1.65
CA GLY A 93 -11.24 -14.21 0.31
C GLY A 93 -11.12 -15.50 -0.51
N HIS A 94 -10.30 -16.48 -0.09
CA HIS A 94 -9.97 -17.68 -0.90
C HIS A 94 -10.34 -19.00 -0.22
N GLN A 95 -11.37 -19.00 0.64
CA GLN A 95 -11.82 -20.18 1.37
C GLN A 95 -12.34 -21.31 0.46
N PHE A 96 -12.85 -20.99 -0.73
CA PHE A 96 -13.44 -21.93 -1.68
C PHE A 96 -12.72 -21.94 -3.03
N CYS A 97 -12.74 -23.07 -3.71
CA CYS A 97 -12.14 -23.24 -5.02
C CYS A 97 -13.02 -22.57 -6.09
N SER A 98 -12.46 -21.62 -6.83
CA SER A 98 -13.15 -20.93 -7.93
C SER A 98 -13.63 -21.85 -9.05
N LYS A 99 -13.06 -23.06 -9.19
CA LYS A 99 -13.47 -24.04 -10.21
C LYS A 99 -14.55 -25.01 -9.73
N SER A 100 -14.46 -25.50 -8.49
CA SER A 100 -15.32 -26.58 -7.99
C SER A 100 -16.30 -26.18 -6.89
N GLY A 101 -16.17 -24.98 -6.32
CA GLY A 101 -16.95 -24.52 -5.16
C GLY A 101 -16.61 -25.23 -3.84
N GLN A 102 -15.67 -26.18 -3.84
CA GLN A 102 -15.30 -26.92 -2.62
C GLN A 102 -14.31 -26.14 -1.74
N PRO A 103 -14.34 -26.33 -0.40
CA PRO A 103 -13.38 -25.70 0.51
C PRO A 103 -11.93 -26.02 0.12
N THR A 104 -11.08 -25.00 0.11
CA THR A 104 -9.64 -25.16 -0.06
C THR A 104 -8.96 -25.31 1.30
N ARG A 105 -7.80 -25.98 1.33
CA ARG A 105 -7.00 -26.18 2.54
C ARG A 105 -5.70 -25.40 2.46
N LYS A 106 -5.40 -24.64 3.50
CA LYS A 106 -4.14 -23.95 3.68
C LYS A 106 -3.00 -24.96 3.92
N ASN A 107 -1.78 -24.65 3.49
CA ASN A 107 -0.59 -25.38 3.97
C ASN A 107 -0.17 -24.89 5.37
N ILE A 108 0.72 -25.63 6.04
CA ILE A 108 1.18 -25.29 7.40
C ILE A 108 1.71 -23.85 7.50
N ALA A 109 2.46 -23.38 6.51
CA ALA A 109 3.03 -22.03 6.52
C ALA A 109 2.06 -20.90 6.13
N GLY A 110 0.90 -21.20 5.52
CA GLY A 110 -0.01 -20.19 5.00
C GLY A 110 0.36 -19.57 3.65
N SER A 111 1.42 -20.04 3.00
CA SER A 111 1.86 -19.50 1.70
C SER A 111 1.01 -19.93 0.50
N LYS A 112 0.13 -20.93 0.65
CA LYS A 112 -0.76 -21.39 -0.43
C LYS A 112 -2.02 -22.06 0.11
N ARG A 113 -3.02 -22.22 -0.77
CA ARG A 113 -4.21 -23.03 -0.54
C ARG A 113 -4.35 -24.07 -1.66
N VAL A 114 -4.82 -25.27 -1.31
CA VAL A 114 -4.98 -26.38 -2.25
C VAL A 114 -6.41 -26.86 -2.21
N CYS A 115 -7.04 -27.03 -3.36
CA CYS A 115 -8.35 -27.67 -3.45
C CYS A 115 -8.18 -29.20 -3.44
N PRO A 116 -8.69 -29.93 -2.44
CA PRO A 116 -8.52 -31.38 -2.36
C PRO A 116 -9.30 -32.16 -3.44
N SER A 117 -10.33 -31.56 -4.06
CA SER A 117 -11.13 -32.24 -5.08
C SER A 117 -10.53 -32.21 -6.49
N ASN A 118 -9.66 -31.25 -6.79
CA ASN A 118 -9.08 -31.08 -8.13
C ASN A 118 -7.58 -30.73 -8.13
N ASN A 119 -6.94 -30.67 -6.96
CA ASN A 119 -5.52 -30.39 -6.75
C ASN A 119 -5.04 -29.02 -7.29
N ILE A 120 -5.94 -28.08 -7.59
CA ILE A 120 -5.55 -26.72 -7.95
C ILE A 120 -4.89 -26.05 -6.76
N ILE A 121 -3.73 -25.45 -7.01
CA ILE A 121 -2.99 -24.65 -6.03
C ILE A 121 -3.27 -23.17 -6.31
N TYR A 122 -3.69 -22.47 -5.26
CA TYR A 122 -3.86 -21.03 -5.25
C TYR A 122 -2.73 -20.39 -4.46
N TYR A 123 -2.14 -19.36 -5.04
CA TYR A 123 -1.10 -18.52 -4.41
C TYR A 123 -1.67 -17.13 -4.12
N PRO A 124 -1.15 -16.43 -3.09
CA PRO A 124 -1.43 -15.01 -2.90
C PRO A 124 -1.15 -14.21 -4.17
N GLN A 125 -2.07 -13.34 -4.54
CA GLN A 125 -1.98 -12.53 -5.75
C GLN A 125 -1.62 -11.08 -5.41
N MET A 126 -0.84 -10.47 -6.28
CA MET A 126 -0.56 -9.03 -6.27
C MET A 126 -0.91 -8.48 -7.64
N ALA A 127 -1.75 -7.45 -7.68
CA ALA A 127 -2.03 -6.74 -8.91
C ALA A 127 -0.88 -5.76 -9.21
N PRO A 128 -0.28 -5.78 -10.41
CA PRO A 128 0.72 -4.80 -10.80
C PRO A 128 0.08 -3.41 -10.98
N VAL A 129 0.67 -2.40 -10.37
CA VAL A 129 0.21 -1.00 -10.43
C VAL A 129 1.42 -0.13 -10.72
N VAL A 130 1.39 0.63 -11.81
CA VAL A 130 2.41 1.66 -12.04
C VAL A 130 2.09 2.88 -11.19
N ILE A 131 3.12 3.51 -10.64
CA ILE A 131 3.01 4.81 -9.97
C ILE A 131 4.08 5.74 -10.51
N THR A 132 3.66 6.86 -11.10
CA THR A 132 4.50 7.67 -11.95
C THR A 132 4.54 9.11 -11.47
N LEU A 133 5.74 9.60 -11.15
CA LEU A 133 5.98 11.02 -10.96
C LEU A 133 6.39 11.64 -12.30
N VAL A 134 5.49 12.45 -12.87
CA VAL A 134 5.70 13.12 -14.16
C VAL A 134 6.36 14.48 -13.94
N SER A 135 7.34 14.84 -14.77
CA SER A 135 8.04 16.13 -14.71
C SER A 135 8.16 16.80 -16.08
N ASP A 136 8.11 18.13 -16.10
CA ASP A 136 8.45 18.94 -17.28
C ASP A 136 9.94 19.40 -17.28
N GLY A 137 10.73 18.88 -16.34
CA GLY A 137 12.12 19.25 -16.10
C GLY A 137 12.32 20.28 -14.97
N THR A 138 11.33 21.13 -14.71
CA THR A 138 11.40 22.18 -13.66
C THR A 138 10.36 22.01 -12.56
N ARG A 139 9.23 21.37 -12.89
CA ARG A 139 8.09 21.10 -12.03
C ARG A 139 7.76 19.60 -12.06
N CYS A 140 7.07 19.12 -11.04
CA CYS A 140 6.46 17.79 -11.05
C CYS A 140 4.94 17.91 -10.99
N LEU A 141 4.26 16.96 -11.61
CA LEU A 141 2.81 16.86 -11.61
C LEU A 141 2.39 15.99 -10.43
N LEU A 142 1.49 16.52 -9.60
CA LEU A 142 0.80 15.73 -8.60
C LEU A 142 -0.71 15.85 -8.79
N ALA A 143 -1.42 14.79 -8.42
CA ALA A 143 -2.87 14.73 -8.49
C ALA A 143 -3.48 14.23 -7.17
N ARG A 144 -4.79 14.41 -7.04
CA ARG A 144 -5.57 13.87 -5.93
C ARG A 144 -6.88 13.25 -6.42
N GLN A 145 -7.26 12.16 -5.78
CA GLN A 145 -8.58 11.55 -5.90
C GLN A 145 -9.48 12.05 -4.77
N SER A 146 -10.80 12.02 -4.98
CA SER A 146 -11.79 12.46 -3.99
C SER A 146 -11.74 11.66 -2.68
N SER A 147 -11.31 10.39 -2.74
CA SER A 147 -11.11 9.54 -1.55
C SER A 147 -9.89 9.90 -0.72
N PHE A 148 -8.96 10.72 -1.24
CA PHE A 148 -7.78 11.11 -0.50
C PHE A 148 -8.13 12.10 0.59
N PRO A 149 -7.42 12.05 1.74
CA PRO A 149 -7.53 13.08 2.76
C PRO A 149 -7.38 14.48 2.14
N LYS A 150 -8.16 15.44 2.63
CA LYS A 150 -8.18 16.80 2.07
C LYS A 150 -6.77 17.39 2.04
N GLY A 151 -6.43 18.03 0.93
CA GLY A 151 -5.11 18.64 0.70
C GLY A 151 -4.01 17.66 0.32
N MET A 152 -4.19 16.33 0.41
CA MET A 152 -3.17 15.37 0.01
C MET A 152 -3.11 15.21 -1.52
N TYR A 153 -1.92 15.35 -2.09
CA TYR A 153 -1.60 15.10 -3.50
C TYR A 153 -0.52 14.02 -3.60
N SER A 154 -0.52 13.26 -4.69
CA SER A 154 0.39 12.13 -4.94
C SER A 154 0.77 12.05 -6.42
N ALA A 155 1.77 11.22 -6.72
CA ALA A 155 2.03 10.75 -8.08
C ALA A 155 0.80 10.03 -8.68
N LEU A 156 0.71 10.00 -10.01
CA LEU A 156 -0.34 9.31 -10.78
C LEU A 156 -0.15 7.80 -10.63
N ALA A 157 -1.23 7.03 -10.53
CA ALA A 157 -1.12 5.58 -10.37
C ALA A 157 -2.31 4.83 -10.94
N GLY A 158 -2.04 3.72 -11.63
CA GLY A 158 -3.07 2.87 -12.19
C GLY A 158 -2.59 1.45 -12.49
N PHE A 159 -3.55 0.56 -12.70
CA PHE A 159 -3.29 -0.86 -12.86
C PHE A 159 -2.68 -1.14 -14.24
N CYS A 160 -1.77 -2.11 -14.33
CA CYS A 160 -1.40 -2.65 -15.63
C CYS A 160 -2.51 -3.56 -16.17
N ASP A 161 -2.85 -3.39 -17.44
CA ASP A 161 -3.82 -4.25 -18.11
C ASP A 161 -3.21 -5.57 -18.58
N ILE A 162 -4.08 -6.54 -18.88
CA ILE A 162 -3.65 -7.84 -19.41
C ILE A 162 -3.01 -7.63 -20.78
N GLY A 163 -1.76 -8.06 -20.92
CA GLY A 163 -0.98 -7.94 -22.15
C GLY A 163 -0.19 -6.63 -22.26
N GLU A 164 -0.33 -5.73 -21.29
CA GLU A 164 0.38 -4.47 -21.21
C GLU A 164 1.73 -4.65 -20.48
N ASN A 165 2.79 -4.03 -21.00
CA ASN A 165 4.03 -3.86 -20.24
C ASN A 165 3.98 -2.61 -19.34
N MET A 166 4.96 -2.46 -18.46
CA MET A 166 5.02 -1.34 -17.52
C MET A 166 5.04 0.02 -18.23
N GLU A 167 5.79 0.14 -19.32
CA GLU A 167 5.97 1.37 -20.07
C GLU A 167 4.71 1.78 -20.83
N GLU A 168 3.94 0.81 -21.33
CA GLU A 168 2.62 1.02 -21.94
C GLU A 168 1.63 1.53 -20.90
N ALA A 169 1.58 0.88 -19.72
CA ALA A 169 0.71 1.29 -18.62
C ALA A 169 1.00 2.72 -18.16
N VAL A 170 2.28 3.10 -18.02
CA VAL A 170 2.65 4.48 -17.68
C VAL A 170 2.18 5.47 -18.73
N ARG A 171 2.35 5.18 -20.03
CA ARG A 171 1.89 6.08 -21.09
C ARG A 171 0.38 6.23 -21.10
N ARG A 172 -0.34 5.11 -20.96
CA ARG A 172 -1.80 5.08 -20.95
C ARG A 172 -2.35 5.86 -19.77
N GLU A 173 -1.94 5.54 -18.54
CA GLU A 173 -2.43 6.18 -17.32
C GLU A 173 -2.17 7.70 -17.32
N VAL A 174 -0.97 8.14 -17.75
CA VAL A 174 -0.65 9.57 -17.85
C VAL A 174 -1.51 10.27 -18.92
N ALA A 175 -1.78 9.61 -20.05
CA ALA A 175 -2.65 10.16 -21.08
C ALA A 175 -4.13 10.20 -20.64
N GLU A 176 -4.61 9.16 -19.98
CA GLU A 176 -6.01 9.02 -19.52
C GLU A 176 -6.35 9.98 -18.38
N GLU A 177 -5.47 10.11 -17.38
CA GLU A 177 -5.75 10.90 -16.18
C GLU A 177 -5.54 12.41 -16.40
N VAL A 178 -4.51 12.80 -17.18
CA VAL A 178 -4.07 14.19 -17.29
C VAL A 178 -3.79 14.67 -18.72
N GLY A 179 -3.98 13.83 -19.74
CA GLY A 179 -3.87 14.22 -21.15
C GLY A 179 -2.45 14.49 -21.65
N LEU A 180 -1.41 14.00 -20.96
CA LEU A 180 -0.02 14.25 -21.31
C LEU A 180 0.62 13.07 -22.05
N GLU A 181 1.58 13.37 -22.95
CA GLU A 181 2.40 12.36 -23.63
C GLU A 181 3.76 12.20 -22.91
N VAL A 182 4.05 10.97 -22.47
CA VAL A 182 5.35 10.64 -21.87
C VAL A 182 6.42 10.51 -22.95
N GLU A 183 7.52 11.24 -22.78
CA GLU A 183 8.71 11.20 -23.64
C GLU A 183 9.71 10.14 -23.18
N ASN A 184 10.14 10.22 -21.92
CA ASN A 184 11.07 9.28 -21.30
C ASN A 184 10.52 8.76 -19.99
N MET A 185 10.95 7.57 -19.62
CA MET A 185 10.56 6.89 -18.40
C MET A 185 11.74 6.15 -17.80
N GLN A 186 11.84 6.15 -16.48
CA GLN A 186 12.86 5.45 -15.72
C GLN A 186 12.23 4.77 -14.51
N PHE A 187 12.44 3.46 -14.38
CA PHE A 187 12.14 2.74 -13.16
C PHE A 187 12.97 3.30 -12.00
N SER A 188 12.35 3.39 -10.82
CA SER A 188 12.99 3.80 -9.57
C SER A 188 13.02 2.64 -8.57
N ALA A 189 11.84 2.15 -8.18
CA ALA A 189 11.70 1.19 -7.10
C ALA A 189 10.39 0.40 -7.21
N SER A 190 10.21 -0.58 -6.32
CA SER A 190 8.92 -1.24 -6.16
C SER A 190 8.56 -1.38 -4.68
N GLN A 191 7.27 -1.45 -4.40
CA GLN A 191 6.73 -1.60 -3.06
C GLN A 191 5.49 -2.48 -3.08
N HIS A 192 5.44 -3.47 -2.19
CA HIS A 192 4.16 -4.12 -1.90
C HIS A 192 3.25 -3.17 -1.12
N TRP A 193 2.02 -3.02 -1.61
CA TRP A 193 1.01 -2.17 -0.99
C TRP A 193 -0.25 -3.00 -0.69
N PRO A 194 -0.60 -3.21 0.60
CA PRO A 194 -1.66 -4.16 0.97
C PRO A 194 -3.08 -3.54 0.94
N PHE A 195 -3.26 -2.34 0.36
CA PHE A 195 -4.55 -1.63 0.41
C PHE A 195 -5.03 -1.08 -0.95
N PRO A 196 -6.37 -1.08 -1.21
CA PRO A 196 -7.37 -1.91 -0.54
C PRO A 196 -7.21 -3.40 -0.90
N ASN A 197 -6.62 -3.66 -2.06
CA ASN A 197 -6.20 -4.95 -2.55
C ASN A 197 -4.68 -5.07 -2.41
N SER A 198 -4.17 -6.31 -2.44
CA SER A 198 -2.72 -6.56 -2.47
C SER A 198 -2.18 -6.18 -3.85
N SER A 199 -1.32 -5.17 -3.91
CA SER A 199 -0.74 -4.67 -5.15
C SER A 199 0.79 -4.62 -5.08
N LEU A 200 1.43 -4.78 -6.24
CA LEU A 200 2.84 -4.47 -6.43
C LEU A 200 2.93 -3.10 -7.11
N MET A 201 3.29 -2.09 -6.34
CA MET A 201 3.51 -0.73 -6.84
C MET A 201 4.87 -0.68 -7.54
N ILE A 202 4.88 -0.20 -8.78
CA ILE A 202 6.06 -0.13 -9.64
C ILE A 202 6.31 1.35 -9.92
N ALA A 203 7.30 1.91 -9.22
CA ALA A 203 7.53 3.34 -9.18
C ALA A 203 8.45 3.81 -10.30
N CYS A 204 7.99 4.83 -11.01
CA CYS A 204 8.64 5.35 -12.20
C CYS A 204 8.73 6.88 -12.15
N HIS A 205 9.82 7.42 -12.68
CA HIS A 205 9.91 8.82 -13.08
C HIS A 205 9.60 8.91 -14.57
N ALA A 206 8.83 9.92 -14.98
CA ALA A 206 8.55 10.18 -16.38
C ALA A 206 8.76 11.66 -16.72
N THR A 207 9.18 11.93 -17.94
CA THR A 207 9.26 13.31 -18.47
C THR A 207 8.30 13.49 -19.62
N VAL A 208 7.79 14.70 -19.78
CA VAL A 208 7.03 15.13 -20.96
C VAL A 208 7.87 16.02 -21.85
N LYS A 209 7.51 16.12 -23.13
CA LYS A 209 8.23 16.98 -24.07
C LYS A 209 8.13 18.44 -23.65
N PRO A 210 9.23 19.23 -23.76
CA PRO A 210 9.17 20.66 -23.54
C PRO A 210 8.08 21.33 -24.40
N GLY A 211 7.24 22.15 -23.77
CA GLY A 211 6.12 22.82 -24.42
C GLY A 211 4.81 22.02 -24.51
N GLN A 212 4.80 20.73 -24.13
CA GLN A 212 3.59 19.91 -24.01
C GLN A 212 3.22 19.72 -22.53
N THR A 213 2.85 20.82 -21.85
CA THR A 213 2.59 20.82 -20.39
C THR A 213 1.15 21.19 -20.03
N GLU A 214 0.26 21.34 -21.01
CA GLU A 214 -1.15 21.62 -20.78
C GLU A 214 -1.83 20.33 -20.27
N ILE A 215 -2.34 20.37 -19.03
CA ILE A 215 -3.03 19.23 -18.42
C ILE A 215 -4.51 19.26 -18.75
N GLN A 216 -5.07 18.11 -19.10
CA GLN A 216 -6.50 17.88 -19.28
C GLN A 216 -6.94 16.83 -18.27
N VAL A 217 -7.41 17.29 -17.12
CA VAL A 217 -7.74 16.41 -16.00
C VAL A 217 -9.03 15.64 -16.29
N ASN A 218 -8.95 14.31 -16.24
CA ASN A 218 -10.13 13.45 -16.26
C ASN A 218 -10.84 13.49 -14.90
N LEU A 219 -11.84 14.36 -14.78
CA LEU A 219 -12.61 14.56 -13.55
C LEU A 219 -13.47 13.36 -13.12
N ARG A 220 -13.51 12.27 -13.91
CA ARG A 220 -14.15 11.02 -13.48
C ARG A 220 -13.28 10.24 -12.50
N GLU A 221 -11.97 10.43 -12.57
CA GLU A 221 -10.99 9.68 -11.78
C GLU A 221 -10.29 10.59 -10.77
N LEU A 222 -9.89 11.79 -11.20
CA LEU A 222 -9.18 12.75 -10.37
C LEU A 222 -10.10 13.89 -9.93
N GLU A 223 -9.93 14.34 -8.69
CA GLU A 223 -10.55 15.58 -8.21
C GLU A 223 -9.77 16.80 -8.69
N ALA A 224 -8.43 16.73 -8.71
CA ALA A 224 -7.56 17.78 -9.19
C ALA A 224 -6.17 17.25 -9.57
N ALA A 225 -5.49 17.92 -10.50
CA ALA A 225 -4.07 17.77 -10.78
C ALA A 225 -3.45 19.13 -11.05
N ALA A 226 -2.18 19.31 -10.66
CA ALA A 226 -1.47 20.56 -10.84
C ALA A 226 0.05 20.34 -10.92
N TRP A 227 0.72 21.24 -11.64
CA TRP A 227 2.17 21.34 -11.63
C TRP A 227 2.64 22.05 -10.36
N PHE A 228 3.60 21.44 -9.67
CA PHE A 228 4.23 21.97 -8.46
C PHE A 228 5.71 22.26 -8.73
N SER A 229 6.14 23.44 -8.31
CA SER A 229 7.54 23.88 -8.41
C SER A 229 8.45 23.12 -7.45
N TYR A 230 9.74 23.12 -7.76
CA TYR A 230 10.77 22.59 -6.89
C TYR A 230 10.67 23.16 -5.45
N ASP A 231 10.52 24.48 -5.31
CA ASP A 231 10.49 25.14 -4.01
C ASP A 231 9.26 24.75 -3.17
N GLU A 232 8.09 24.58 -3.82
CA GLU A 232 6.87 24.11 -3.16
C GLU A 232 7.06 22.70 -2.60
N ILE A 233 7.59 21.78 -3.41
CA ILE A 233 7.83 20.39 -3.02
C ILE A 233 8.91 20.30 -1.95
N ALA A 234 10.04 20.99 -2.13
CA ALA A 234 11.14 20.98 -1.17
C ALA A 234 10.69 21.57 0.18
N THR A 235 9.82 22.58 0.17
CA THR A 235 9.22 23.13 1.39
C THR A 235 8.26 22.14 2.04
N ALA A 236 7.42 21.45 1.26
CA ALA A 236 6.50 20.43 1.76
C ALA A 236 7.25 19.25 2.41
N LEU A 237 8.36 18.77 1.81
CA LEU A 237 9.18 17.69 2.35
C LEU A 237 9.88 18.04 3.67
N ARG A 238 10.28 19.30 3.87
CA ARG A 238 10.94 19.77 5.10
C ARG A 238 10.00 19.85 6.30
N LYS A 239 8.69 19.91 6.10
CA LYS A 239 7.73 20.04 7.19
C LYS A 239 7.75 18.80 8.09
N LYS A 240 7.99 19.04 9.38
CA LYS A 240 7.90 18.03 10.44
C LYS A 240 6.54 18.17 11.12
N GLY A 241 5.79 17.09 11.22
CA GLY A 241 4.50 17.07 11.92
C GLY A 241 3.70 15.83 11.58
N THR A 242 2.79 15.45 12.47
CA THR A 242 1.80 14.40 12.17
C THR A 242 0.75 14.95 11.20
N TYR A 243 0.12 14.08 10.39
CA TYR A 243 -0.92 14.46 9.43
C TYR A 243 -1.99 15.40 10.02
N ILE A 244 -2.37 15.17 11.29
CA ILE A 244 -3.36 15.97 12.04
C ILE A 244 -2.87 17.40 12.27
N GLN A 245 -1.58 17.57 12.61
CA GLN A 245 -0.99 18.90 12.82
C GLN A 245 -0.85 19.66 11.51
N GLN A 246 -0.57 18.95 10.41
CA GLN A 246 -0.38 19.56 9.10
C GLN A 246 -1.69 20.09 8.47
N GLN A 247 -2.87 19.55 8.81
CA GLN A 247 -4.16 20.10 8.35
C GLN A 247 -4.46 21.52 8.87
N ASN A 248 -3.87 21.92 10.00
CA ASN A 248 -4.13 23.21 10.63
C ASN A 248 -3.20 24.33 10.14
N GLU A 249 -2.28 24.05 9.22
CA GLU A 249 -1.35 25.04 8.67
C GLU A 249 -1.81 25.56 7.31
N ALA A 250 -1.54 26.84 7.02
CA ALA A 250 -1.91 27.55 5.79
C ALA A 250 -1.11 27.13 4.53
N PHE A 251 -0.60 25.91 4.48
CA PHE A 251 0.16 25.41 3.33
C PHE A 251 -0.79 24.70 2.37
N PRO A 252 -0.70 24.95 1.05
CA PRO A 252 -1.79 24.61 0.15
C PRO A 252 -2.00 23.10 -0.06
N PHE A 253 -1.04 22.24 0.30
CA PHE A 253 -1.14 20.80 0.09
C PHE A 253 -0.26 19.98 1.06
N LEU A 254 -0.54 18.67 1.08
CA LEU A 254 0.12 17.64 1.86
C LEU A 254 0.67 16.56 0.93
N LEU A 255 1.79 15.95 1.34
CA LEU A 255 2.42 14.85 0.63
C LEU A 255 2.04 13.49 1.25
N PRO A 256 2.21 12.38 0.51
CA PRO A 256 2.01 11.03 1.06
C PRO A 256 2.94 10.77 2.25
N PRO A 257 2.57 9.85 3.17
CA PRO A 257 3.43 9.50 4.30
C PRO A 257 4.76 8.89 3.81
N LYS A 258 5.81 8.99 4.64
CA LYS A 258 7.18 8.54 4.31
C LYS A 258 7.27 7.07 3.90
N LEU A 259 6.37 6.23 4.40
CA LEU A 259 6.32 4.81 4.05
C LEU A 259 5.72 4.55 2.66
N ALA A 260 5.04 5.51 2.03
CA ALA A 260 4.48 5.34 0.70
C ALA A 260 5.53 5.59 -0.38
N ILE A 261 5.60 4.71 -1.39
CA ILE A 261 6.56 4.85 -2.50
C ILE A 261 6.38 6.15 -3.31
N ALA A 262 5.19 6.76 -3.27
CA ALA A 262 4.95 8.09 -3.82
C ALA A 262 5.81 9.17 -3.12
N HIS A 263 5.99 9.08 -1.80
CA HIS A 263 6.86 10.00 -1.06
C HIS A 263 8.31 9.83 -1.50
N GLN A 264 8.75 8.58 -1.69
CA GLN A 264 10.09 8.27 -2.18
C GLN A 264 10.33 8.88 -3.57
N LEU A 265 9.41 8.70 -4.53
CA LEU A 265 9.53 9.33 -5.86
C LEU A 265 9.68 10.86 -5.76
N ILE A 266 8.86 11.50 -4.93
CA ILE A 266 8.88 12.96 -4.75
C ILE A 266 10.22 13.41 -4.15
N GLN A 267 10.73 12.68 -3.15
CA GLN A 267 12.02 12.95 -2.55
C GLN A 267 13.17 12.77 -3.55
N GLU A 268 13.19 11.67 -4.30
CA GLU A 268 14.20 11.40 -5.33
C GLU A 268 14.23 12.49 -6.40
N TRP A 269 13.08 13.03 -6.80
CA TRP A 269 13.01 14.09 -7.80
C TRP A 269 13.66 15.40 -7.30
N VAL A 270 13.45 15.75 -6.03
CA VAL A 270 14.13 16.91 -5.40
C VAL A 270 15.65 16.68 -5.30
N GLU A 271 16.06 15.49 -4.90
CA GLU A 271 17.49 15.14 -4.76
C GLU A 271 18.21 15.19 -6.12
N LYS A 272 17.60 14.66 -7.18
CA LYS A 272 18.15 14.68 -8.55
C LYS A 272 18.39 16.10 -9.07
N GLN A 273 17.47 17.03 -8.81
CA GLN A 273 17.63 18.43 -9.23
C GLN A 273 18.74 19.15 -8.47
N THR A 274 18.91 18.86 -7.18
CA THR A 274 20.01 19.41 -6.39
C THR A 274 21.36 18.94 -6.93
N CYS A 275 21.47 17.66 -7.29
CA CYS A 275 22.70 17.08 -7.83
C CYS A 275 23.07 17.67 -9.22
N ALA A 276 22.08 17.93 -10.07
CA ALA A 276 22.28 18.58 -11.36
C ALA A 276 22.71 20.07 -11.27
N SER A 277 22.51 20.71 -10.11
CA SER A 277 22.85 22.13 -9.88
C SER A 277 24.25 22.37 -9.31
N LEU A 278 24.99 21.31 -8.93
CA LEU A 278 26.37 21.42 -8.47
C LEU A 278 27.33 21.43 -9.68
N PRO A 279 28.21 22.45 -9.83
CA PRO A 279 29.22 22.42 -10.88
C PRO A 279 30.18 21.25 -10.67
N ALA A 280 30.51 20.55 -11.76
CA ALA A 280 31.48 19.47 -11.83
C ALA A 280 32.90 19.91 -11.47
#